data_AF-A0A3R9JDX0-F1
#
_entry.id   AF-A0A3R9JDX0-F1
#
_cell.length_a   1.000
_cell.length_b   1.000
_cell.length_c   1.000
_cell.angle_alpha   90.00
_cell.angle_beta   90.00
_cell.angle_gamma   90.00
#
_symmetry.space_group_name_H-M   'P 1'
#
loop_
_entity.id
_entity.type
_entity.pdbx_description
1 polymer ?
#
loop_
_entity_poly.entity_id
_entity_poly.type
_entity_poly.pdbx_seq_one_letter_code
_entity_poly.pdbx_strand_id
1 'polypeptide(L)'
;MRQPKLDGKQNNAALKTAQDYNRIHLSKKRIYEMLIYEGFNSATAQYAINHLQADYKANALAQAREYRKYYNLSKTEIYERLTSPSLRKFTKEEANYAIQHLGDK
;
A
#
# COMPACT_ATOMS: atom_id res chain seq x y z
N MET A 1 -21.54 -4.78 26.05
CA MET A 1 -20.08 -4.75 25.93
C MET A 1 -19.67 -3.40 25.37
N ARG A 2 -18.90 -2.58 26.11
CA ARG A 2 -18.35 -1.32 25.58
C ARG A 2 -17.09 -1.69 24.78
N GLN A 3 -17.07 -1.37 23.49
CA GLN A 3 -15.81 -1.34 22.75
C GLN A 3 -14.85 -0.42 23.54
N PRO A 4 -13.62 -0.85 23.86
CA PRO A 4 -12.67 0.04 24.52
C PRO A 4 -12.50 1.28 23.62
N LYS A 5 -12.58 2.47 24.23
CA LYS A 5 -12.25 3.73 23.53
C LYS A 5 -10.93 3.51 22.80
N LEU A 6 -10.91 3.70 21.48
CA LEU A 6 -9.68 3.74 20.71
C LEU A 6 -8.74 4.75 21.41
N ASP A 7 -7.58 4.27 21.85
CA ASP A 7 -6.58 5.14 22.46
C ASP A 7 -6.03 6.06 21.36
N GLY A 8 -6.27 7.37 21.50
CA GLY A 8 -5.80 8.37 20.53
C GLY A 8 -4.30 8.28 20.26
N LYS A 9 -3.50 7.80 21.23
CA LYS A 9 -2.08 7.53 21.05
C LYS A 9 -1.82 6.40 20.05
N GLN A 10 -2.60 5.31 20.12
CA GLN A 10 -2.49 4.18 19.20
C GLN A 10 -2.89 4.56 17.77
N ASN A 11 -3.95 5.38 17.62
CA ASN A 11 -4.37 5.89 16.32
C ASN A 11 -3.28 6.73 15.64
N ASN A 12 -2.64 7.64 16.39
CA ASN A 12 -1.55 8.46 15.87
C ASN A 12 -0.32 7.61 15.51
N ALA A 13 0.02 6.61 16.33
CA ALA A 13 1.12 5.69 16.04
C ALA A 13 0.86 4.88 14.76
N ALA A 14 -0.34 4.30 14.60
CA ALA A 14 -0.70 3.56 13.40
C ALA A 14 -0.71 4.43 12.15
N LEU A 15 -1.21 5.68 12.24
CA LEU A 15 -1.17 6.61 11.12
C LEU A 15 0.26 6.94 10.70
N LYS A 16 1.16 7.16 11.67
CA LYS A 16 2.58 7.39 11.39
C LYS A 16 3.23 6.19 10.69
N THR A 17 3.01 4.98 11.22
CA THR A 17 3.50 3.75 10.59
C THR A 17 2.93 3.56 9.18
N ALA A 18 1.65 3.88 8.96
CA ALA A 18 1.03 3.82 7.65
C ALA A 18 1.67 4.81 6.65
N GLN A 19 2.03 6.02 7.11
CA GLN A 19 2.77 7.00 6.30
C GLN A 19 4.16 6.49 5.91
N ASP A 20 4.86 5.83 6.83
CA ASP A 20 6.18 5.25 6.53
C ASP A 20 6.08 4.12 5.49
N TYR A 21 5.05 3.27 5.59
CA TYR A 21 4.79 2.27 4.56
C TYR A 21 4.33 2.86 3.22
N ASN A 22 3.61 3.99 3.25
CA ASN A 22 3.23 4.72 2.04
C ASN A 22 4.46 5.32 1.32
N ARG A 23 5.46 5.80 2.07
CA ARG A 23 6.72 6.35 1.52
C ARG A 23 7.52 5.33 0.73
N ILE A 24 7.38 4.05 1.05
CA ILE A 24 7.98 2.94 0.27
C ILE A 24 6.99 2.33 -0.74
N HIS A 25 5.91 3.06 -1.04
CA HIS A 25 4.96 2.77 -2.12
C HIS A 25 4.25 1.42 -1.97
N LEU A 26 3.80 1.07 -0.77
CA LEU A 26 2.95 -0.11 -0.59
C LEU A 26 1.50 0.15 -1.06
N SER A 27 0.79 -0.92 -1.39
CA SER A 27 -0.64 -0.87 -1.67
C SER A 27 -1.45 -0.66 -0.39
N LYS A 28 -2.66 -0.11 -0.51
CA LYS A 28 -3.59 0.05 0.63
C LYS A 28 -3.75 -1.23 1.44
N LYS A 29 -3.95 -2.36 0.75
CA LYS A 29 -4.11 -3.67 1.39
C LYS A 29 -2.86 -4.11 2.13
N ARG A 30 -1.68 -3.91 1.53
CA ARG A 30 -0.43 -4.29 2.18
C ARG A 30 -0.13 -3.40 3.40
N ILE A 31 -0.39 -2.10 3.34
CA ILE A 31 -0.25 -1.21 4.50
C ILE A 31 -1.13 -1.69 5.66
N TYR A 32 -2.40 -2.01 5.39
CA TYR A 32 -3.30 -2.55 6.41
C TYR A 32 -2.75 -3.83 7.04
N GLU A 33 -2.31 -4.80 6.22
CA GLU A 33 -1.73 -6.06 6.71
C GLU A 33 -0.48 -5.83 7.57
N MET A 34 0.38 -4.88 7.18
CA MET A 34 1.57 -4.54 7.97
C MET A 34 1.18 -3.91 9.31
N LEU A 35 0.15 -3.05 9.37
CA LEU A 35 -0.31 -2.50 10.65
C LEU A 35 -0.81 -3.60 11.60
N ILE A 36 -1.52 -4.60 11.08
CA ILE A 36 -1.93 -5.77 11.89
C ILE A 36 -0.70 -6.55 12.38
N TYR A 37 0.28 -6.77 11.50
CA TYR A 37 1.52 -7.46 11.84
C TYR A 37 2.33 -6.73 12.93
N GLU A 38 2.34 -5.40 12.91
CA GLU A 38 2.98 -4.53 13.93
C GLU A 38 2.21 -4.49 15.26
N GLY A 39 1.10 -5.22 15.37
CA GLY A 39 0.33 -5.36 16.61
C GLY A 39 -0.80 -4.35 16.79
N PHE A 40 -1.11 -3.52 15.78
CA PHE A 40 -2.31 -2.69 15.82
C PHE A 40 -3.56 -3.54 15.63
N ASN A 41 -4.59 -3.31 16.42
CA ASN A 41 -5.89 -3.97 16.19
C ASN A 41 -6.56 -3.45 14.90
N SER A 42 -7.51 -4.22 14.38
CA SER A 42 -8.22 -3.91 13.11
C SER A 42 -8.85 -2.52 13.08
N ALA A 43 -9.42 -2.04 14.19
CA ALA A 43 -10.05 -0.72 14.24
C ALA A 43 -9.02 0.41 14.13
N THR A 44 -7.87 0.26 14.78
CA THR A 44 -6.75 1.22 14.74
C THR A 44 -6.08 1.22 13.36
N ALA A 45 -5.87 0.04 12.77
CA ALA A 45 -5.33 -0.09 11.41
C ALA A 45 -6.28 0.54 10.37
N GLN A 46 -7.59 0.29 10.49
CA GLN A 46 -8.58 0.89 9.60
C GLN A 46 -8.65 2.41 9.78
N TYR A 47 -8.53 2.91 11.02
CA TYR A 47 -8.43 4.34 11.28
C TYR A 47 -7.24 4.96 10.52
N ALA A 48 -6.05 4.37 10.63
CA ALA A 48 -4.86 4.84 9.92
C ALA A 48 -5.08 4.86 8.40
N ILE A 49 -5.62 3.78 7.82
CA ILE A 49 -5.91 3.69 6.38
C ILE A 49 -6.89 4.77 5.91
N ASN A 50 -7.91 5.08 6.71
CA ASN A 50 -8.90 6.10 6.36
C ASN A 50 -8.32 7.53 6.41
N HIS A 51 -7.30 7.76 7.24
CA HIS A 51 -6.70 9.10 7.43
C HIS A 51 -5.37 9.29 6.69
N LEU A 52 -4.85 8.24 6.03
CA LEU A 52 -3.54 8.26 5.37
C LEU A 52 -3.44 9.21 4.16
N GLN A 53 -4.56 9.50 3.48
CA GLN A 53 -4.61 10.32 2.25
C GLN A 53 -3.49 9.98 1.25
N ALA A 54 -3.49 8.74 0.76
CA ALA A 54 -2.47 8.23 -0.17
C ALA A 54 -2.98 8.10 -1.60
N ASP A 55 -2.13 8.42 -2.57
CA ASP A 55 -2.33 8.07 -3.98
C ASP A 55 -1.72 6.68 -4.27
N TYR A 56 -2.57 5.66 -4.20
CA TYR A 56 -2.14 4.28 -4.43
C TYR A 56 -1.87 3.97 -5.92
N LYS A 57 -2.41 4.78 -6.85
CA LYS A 57 -2.07 4.67 -8.28
C LYS A 57 -0.63 5.14 -8.51
N ALA A 58 -0.24 6.26 -7.88
CA ALA A 58 1.14 6.72 -7.88
C ALA A 58 2.10 5.70 -7.22
N ASN A 59 1.68 5.07 -6.11
CA ASN A 59 2.48 4.00 -5.49
C ASN A 59 2.69 2.80 -6.42
N ALA A 60 1.64 2.35 -7.12
CA ALA A 60 1.75 1.26 -8.07
C ALA A 60 2.71 1.62 -9.23
N LEU A 61 2.64 2.85 -9.74
CA LEU A 61 3.56 3.35 -10.77
C LEU A 61 5.01 3.38 -10.28
N ALA A 62 5.26 3.83 -9.04
CA ALA A 62 6.59 3.82 -8.45
C ALA A 62 7.15 2.38 -8.35
N GLN A 63 6.36 1.43 -7.85
CA GLN A 63 6.74 0.01 -7.80
C GLN A 63 6.98 -0.57 -9.20
N ALA A 64 6.17 -0.20 -10.19
CA ALA A 64 6.36 -0.61 -11.58
C ALA A 64 7.70 -0.13 -12.15
N ARG A 65 8.06 1.14 -11.88
CA ARG A 65 9.35 1.73 -12.29
C ARG A 65 10.53 1.02 -11.62
N GLU A 66 10.43 0.70 -10.34
CA GLU A 66 11.44 -0.08 -9.61
C GLU A 66 11.62 -1.48 -10.22
N TYR A 67 10.52 -2.20 -10.50
CA TYR A 67 10.60 -3.50 -11.16
C TYR A 67 11.24 -3.42 -12.55
N ARG A 68 10.89 -2.40 -13.33
CA ARG A 68 11.50 -2.16 -14.63
C ARG A 68 13.00 -1.88 -14.51
N LYS A 69 13.41 -1.03 -13.55
CA LYS A 69 14.80 -0.56 -13.41
C LYS A 69 15.74 -1.66 -12.92
N TYR A 70 15.35 -2.43 -11.91
CA TYR A 70 16.26 -3.37 -11.25
C TYR A 70 16.16 -4.81 -11.75
N TYR A 71 15.03 -5.17 -12.36
CA TYR A 71 14.77 -6.55 -12.79
C TYR A 71 14.45 -6.67 -14.28
N ASN A 72 14.38 -5.55 -15.02
CA ASN A 72 14.07 -5.51 -16.46
C ASN A 72 12.78 -6.25 -16.85
N LEU A 73 11.81 -6.34 -15.93
CA LEU A 73 10.58 -7.08 -16.16
C LEU A 73 9.72 -6.45 -17.27
N SER A 74 9.03 -7.30 -18.03
CA SER A 74 8.04 -6.90 -19.02
C SER A 74 6.81 -6.23 -18.37
N LYS A 75 5.96 -5.56 -19.16
CA LYS A 75 4.72 -4.95 -18.67
C LYS A 75 3.79 -6.00 -18.03
N THR A 76 3.70 -7.18 -18.64
CA THR A 76 2.88 -8.30 -18.14
C THR A 76 3.39 -8.81 -16.79
N GLU A 77 4.70 -9.10 -16.67
CA GLU A 77 5.27 -9.57 -15.40
C GLU A 77 5.12 -8.53 -14.29
N ILE A 78 5.29 -7.24 -14.60
CA ILE A 78 5.07 -6.17 -13.63
C ILE A 78 3.62 -6.14 -13.16
N TYR A 79 2.66 -6.25 -14.08
CA TYR A 79 1.24 -6.30 -13.74
C TYR A 79 0.92 -7.48 -12.80
N GLU A 80 1.46 -8.66 -13.09
CA GLU A 80 1.30 -9.86 -12.26
C GLU A 80 1.91 -9.67 -10.87
N ARG A 81 3.10 -9.08 -10.77
CA ARG A 81 3.74 -8.79 -9.48
C ARG A 81 2.97 -7.75 -8.66
N LEU A 82 2.45 -6.70 -9.31
CA LEU A 82 1.65 -5.67 -8.66
C LEU A 82 0.33 -6.23 -8.10
N THR A 83 -0.37 -7.06 -8.88
CA THR A 83 -1.67 -7.63 -8.50
C THR A 83 -1.56 -8.91 -7.68
N SER A 84 -0.36 -9.49 -7.56
CA SER A 84 -0.13 -10.73 -6.84
C SER A 84 -0.66 -10.65 -5.40
N PRO A 85 -1.49 -11.62 -4.96
CA PRO A 85 -2.07 -11.65 -3.62
C PRO A 85 -1.03 -11.89 -2.52
N SER A 86 0.19 -12.30 -2.87
CA SER A 86 1.28 -12.59 -1.94
C SER A 86 2.37 -11.53 -1.92
N LEU A 87 2.47 -10.70 -2.97
CA LEU A 87 3.56 -9.73 -3.12
C LEU A 87 3.08 -8.31 -2.83
N ARG A 88 2.53 -7.63 -3.83
CA ARG A 88 2.23 -6.19 -3.75
C ARG A 88 0.76 -5.88 -3.52
N LYS A 89 -0.16 -6.76 -3.92
CA LYS A 89 -1.59 -6.67 -3.60
C LYS A 89 -2.26 -5.35 -4.02
N PHE A 90 -1.77 -4.69 -5.06
CA PHE A 90 -2.49 -3.57 -5.68
C PHE A 90 -3.77 -4.08 -6.34
N THR A 91 -4.76 -3.20 -6.44
CA THR A 91 -5.95 -3.47 -7.25
C THR A 91 -5.59 -3.55 -8.74
N LYS A 92 -6.44 -4.21 -9.52
CA LYS A 92 -6.27 -4.26 -10.97
C LYS A 92 -6.25 -2.86 -11.60
N GLU A 93 -7.04 -1.93 -11.07
CA GLU A 93 -7.09 -0.55 -11.56
C GLU A 93 -5.78 0.20 -11.32
N GLU A 94 -5.22 0.11 -10.12
CA GLU A 94 -3.92 0.72 -9.79
C GLU A 94 -2.78 0.12 -10.61
N ALA A 95 -2.78 -1.21 -10.80
CA ALA A 95 -1.80 -1.88 -11.64
C ALA A 95 -1.94 -1.50 -13.12
N ASN A 96 -3.18 -1.43 -13.65
CA ASN A 96 -3.42 -0.99 -15.03
C ASN A 96 -2.94 0.44 -15.24
N TYR A 97 -3.26 1.35 -14.32
CA TYR A 97 -2.75 2.72 -14.34
C TYR A 97 -1.22 2.74 -14.38
N ALA A 98 -0.56 1.96 -13.51
CA ALA A 98 0.90 1.87 -13.47
C ALA A 98 1.49 1.40 -14.82
N ILE A 99 0.90 0.38 -15.46
CA ILE A 99 1.37 -0.16 -16.74
C ILE A 99 1.16 0.81 -17.91
N GLN A 100 0.05 1.53 -17.91
CA GLN A 100 -0.25 2.56 -18.91
C GLN A 100 0.81 3.67 -18.87
N HIS A 101 1.18 4.13 -17.67
CA HIS A 101 2.12 5.23 -17.47
C HIS A 101 3.60 4.78 -17.32
N LEU A 102 3.90 3.49 -17.51
CA LEU A 102 5.25 2.93 -17.30
C LEU A 102 6.30 3.37 -18.34
N GLY A 103 5.91 4.17 -19.33
CA GLY A 103 6.81 4.73 -20.36
C GLY A 103 6.79 6.25 -20.46
N ASP A 104 5.94 6.91 -19.67
CA ASP A 104 5.79 8.35 -19.71
C ASP A 104 6.94 8.97 -18.90
N LYS A 105 7.83 9.67 -19.61
CA LYS A 105 8.95 10.45 -19.05
C LYS A 105 8.58 11.92 -18.98
#